data_AF-R7IGM7-F1
#
_entry.id   AF-R7IGM7-F1
#
_cell.length_a   1.000
_cell.length_b   1.000
_cell.length_c   1.000
_cell.angle_alpha   90.00
_cell.angle_beta   90.00
_cell.angle_gamma   90.00
#
_symmetry.space_group_name_H-M   'P 1'
#
loop_
_entity.id
_entity.type
_entity.pdbx_description
1 polymer ?
#
loop_
_entity_poly.entity_id
_entity_poly.type
_entity_poly.pdbx_seq_one_letter_code
_entity_poly.pdbx_strand_id
1 'polypeptide(L)'
;MVAFQPHRYTRTRDCFEDFVHLLSHEAQVVVLTEVYPAGEAPIFGADGRSLARAIRLAGGADLIYEQRVDDVPAAILKVVRDGDVVITLGAGSIGHVASKVTELSKNEGDRA
;
A
#
# COMPACT_ATOMS: atom_id res chain seq x y z
N MET A 1 -1.07 -10.61 -1.98
CA MET A 1 -0.49 -9.24 -2.05
C MET A 1 -1.39 -8.27 -1.29
N VAL A 2 -0.81 -7.30 -0.58
CA VAL A 2 -1.54 -6.25 0.13
C VAL A 2 -1.18 -4.87 -0.43
N ALA A 3 -2.18 -4.08 -0.80
CA ALA A 3 -2.04 -2.65 -1.06
C ALA A 3 -2.57 -1.86 0.13
N PHE A 4 -1.72 -1.13 0.83
CA PHE A 4 -2.06 -0.49 2.10
C PHE A 4 -1.89 1.03 2.04
N GLN A 5 -2.95 1.75 2.39
CA GLN A 5 -2.90 3.19 2.67
C GLN A 5 -3.15 3.41 4.16
N PRO A 6 -2.14 3.86 4.93
CA PRO A 6 -2.36 4.23 6.32
C PRO A 6 -3.34 5.40 6.39
N HIS A 7 -4.21 5.41 7.41
CA HIS A 7 -5.19 6.47 7.62
C HIS A 7 -4.90 7.17 8.95
N ARG A 8 -4.68 8.50 8.87
CA ARG A 8 -4.22 9.40 9.96
C ARG A 8 -2.77 9.20 10.37
N TYR A 9 -2.10 10.31 10.67
CA TYR A 9 -0.73 10.29 11.19
C TYR A 9 -0.70 9.82 12.65
N THR A 10 -1.70 10.22 13.45
CA THR A 10 -1.83 9.80 14.86
C THR A 10 -1.91 8.28 15.00
N ARG A 11 -2.77 7.62 14.22
CA ARG A 11 -2.86 6.15 14.21
C ARG A 11 -1.60 5.49 13.67
N THR A 12 -0.97 6.07 12.65
CA THR A 12 0.30 5.55 12.11
C THR A 12 1.40 5.59 13.16
N ARG A 13 1.46 6.65 13.99
CA ARG A 13 2.37 6.74 15.14
C ARG A 13 2.05 5.69 16.20
N ASP A 14 0.78 5.62 16.62
CA ASP A 14 0.36 4.82 17.77
C ASP A 14 0.46 3.31 17.52
N CYS A 15 0.28 2.88 16.26
CA CYS A 15 0.38 1.48 15.84
C CYS A 15 1.60 1.21 14.94
N PHE A 16 2.64 2.04 15.02
CA PHE A 16 3.76 1.99 14.07
C PHE A 16 4.44 0.62 14.05
N GLU A 17 4.82 0.11 15.22
CA GLU A 17 5.50 -1.19 15.34
C GLU A 17 4.59 -2.35 14.91
N ASP A 18 3.30 -2.31 15.26
CA ASP A 18 2.31 -3.30 14.85
C ASP A 18 2.15 -3.34 13.32
N PHE A 19 2.09 -2.18 12.66
CA PHE A 19 2.03 -2.11 11.20
C PHE A 19 3.29 -2.67 10.55
N VAL A 20 4.48 -2.32 11.08
CA VAL A 20 5.73 -2.86 10.56
C VAL A 20 5.75 -4.38 10.70
N HIS A 21 5.39 -4.91 11.86
CA HIS A 21 5.35 -6.36 12.08
C HIS A 21 4.37 -7.05 11.13
N LEU A 22 3.12 -6.61 11.09
CA LEU A 22 2.08 -7.25 10.28
C LEU A 22 2.39 -7.18 8.78
N LEU A 23 2.80 -6.01 8.27
CA LEU A 23 3.09 -5.85 6.84
C LEU A 23 4.35 -6.60 6.40
N SER A 24 5.32 -6.79 7.30
CA SER A 24 6.58 -7.47 6.97
C SER A 24 6.47 -9.00 7.02
N HIS A 25 5.56 -9.54 7.84
CA HIS A 25 5.49 -10.98 8.10
C HIS A 25 4.24 -11.68 7.55
N GLU A 26 3.11 -10.98 7.44
CA GLU A 26 1.84 -11.58 7.02
C GLU A 26 1.56 -11.41 5.52
N ALA A 27 2.35 -10.60 4.82
CA ALA A 27 2.19 -10.34 3.39
C ALA A 27 3.50 -10.62 2.63
N GLN A 28 3.38 -11.34 1.51
CA GLN A 28 4.54 -11.61 0.63
C GLN A 28 4.96 -10.38 -0.16
N VAL A 29 3.99 -9.60 -0.64
CA VAL A 29 4.20 -8.37 -1.41
C VAL A 29 3.32 -7.28 -0.80
N VAL A 30 3.91 -6.11 -0.54
CA VAL A 30 3.22 -4.94 0.00
C VAL A 30 3.41 -3.76 -0.95
N VAL A 31 2.30 -3.15 -1.38
CA VAL A 31 2.28 -1.84 -2.04
C VAL A 31 1.81 -0.80 -1.04
N LEU A 32 2.74 -0.04 -0.48
CA LEU A 32 2.47 0.95 0.56
C LEU A 32 2.36 2.35 -0.04
N THR A 33 1.41 3.14 0.45
CA THR A 33 1.29 4.56 0.07
C THR A 33 1.70 5.54 1.15
N GLU A 34 1.73 6.82 0.79
CA GLU A 34 1.71 7.90 1.79
C GLU A 34 0.44 7.83 2.65
N VAL A 35 0.54 8.35 3.88
CA VAL A 35 -0.57 8.43 4.83
C VAL A 35 -1.69 9.31 4.27
N TYR A 36 -2.92 8.79 4.30
CA TYR A 36 -4.10 9.62 4.12
C TYR A 36 -4.33 10.47 5.38
N PRO A 37 -4.18 11.81 5.33
CA PRO A 37 -4.06 12.64 6.52
C PRO A 37 -5.36 12.77 7.32
N ALA A 38 -6.52 12.66 6.66
CA ALA A 38 -7.84 12.86 7.27
C ALA A 38 -7.95 14.15 8.12
N GLY A 39 -7.33 15.24 7.64
CA GLY A 39 -7.32 16.55 8.30
C GLY A 39 -6.19 16.77 9.33
N GLU A 40 -5.33 15.78 9.56
CA GLU A 40 -4.20 15.90 10.48
C GLU A 40 -2.98 16.55 9.81
N ALA A 41 -2.24 17.35 10.59
CA ALA A 41 -0.90 17.77 10.20
C ALA A 41 0.06 16.57 10.22
N PRO A 42 1.07 16.54 9.33
CA PRO A 42 2.10 15.51 9.36
C PRO A 42 2.79 15.40 10.72
N ILE A 43 3.04 14.17 11.16
CA ILE A 43 3.79 13.86 12.39
C ILE A 43 5.12 13.22 12.00
N PHE A 44 6.22 13.77 12.51
CA PHE A 44 7.56 13.26 12.24
C PHE A 44 7.68 11.77 12.60
N GLY A 45 8.20 10.96 11.68
CA GLY A 45 8.40 9.52 11.87
C GLY A 45 7.15 8.67 11.69
N ALA A 46 5.96 9.28 11.51
CA ALA A 46 4.69 8.58 11.34
C ALA A 46 4.12 8.74 9.91
N ASP A 47 5.00 8.90 8.93
CA ASP A 47 4.67 9.00 7.50
C ASP A 47 4.93 7.67 6.76
N GLY A 48 4.39 7.57 5.53
CA GLY A 48 4.50 6.37 4.71
C GLY A 48 5.95 6.03 4.36
N ARG A 49 6.82 7.04 4.21
CA ARG A 49 8.26 6.83 3.98
C ARG A 49 8.94 6.21 5.17
N SER A 50 8.54 6.58 6.39
CA SER A 50 9.08 6.06 7.64
C SER A 50 8.65 4.61 7.85
N LEU A 51 7.37 4.30 7.64
CA LEU A 51 6.89 2.91 7.59
C LEU A 51 7.63 2.09 6.53
N ALA A 52 7.77 2.62 5.31
CA ALA A 52 8.44 1.91 4.22
C ALA A 52 9.90 1.55 4.55
N ARG A 53 10.64 2.47 5.19
CA ARG A 53 12.01 2.19 5.64
C ARG A 53 12.02 1.10 6.72
N ALA A 54 11.12 1.17 7.69
CA ALA A 54 11.06 0.20 8.77
C ALA A 54 10.70 -1.22 8.26
N ILE A 55 9.73 -1.34 7.35
CA ILE A 55 9.36 -2.61 6.71
C ILE A 55 10.54 -3.20 5.91
N ARG A 56 11.26 -2.37 5.15
CA ARG A 56 12.47 -2.83 4.43
C ARG A 56 13.56 -3.35 5.35
N LEU A 57 13.74 -2.72 6.52
CA LEU A 57 14.73 -3.15 7.51
C LEU A 57 14.31 -4.43 8.22
N ALA A 58 13.02 -4.59 8.52
CA ALA A 58 12.48 -5.82 9.09
C ALA A 58 12.65 -7.01 8.12
N GLY A 59 12.48 -6.75 6.81
CA GLY A 59 12.51 -7.78 5.77
C GLY A 59 11.31 -8.71 5.83
N GLY A 60 11.19 -9.63 4.87
CA GLY A 60 10.11 -10.64 4.83
C GLY A 60 9.00 -10.36 3.83
N ALA A 61 8.83 -9.10 3.41
CA ALA A 61 7.91 -8.71 2.33
C ALA A 61 8.65 -7.94 1.22
N ASP A 62 8.28 -8.21 -0.03
CA ASP A 62 8.67 -7.39 -1.17
C ASP A 62 7.89 -6.06 -1.14
N LEU A 63 8.57 -4.98 -0.77
CA LEU A 63 7.94 -3.66 -0.57
C LEU A 63 8.09 -2.74 -1.79
N ILE A 64 6.95 -2.35 -2.34
CA ILE A 64 6.79 -1.26 -3.30
C ILE A 64 6.22 -0.05 -2.56
N TYR A 65 6.82 1.12 -2.72
CA TYR A 65 6.31 2.36 -2.13
C TYR A 65 5.88 3.32 -3.25
N GLU A 66 4.61 3.70 -3.24
CA GLU A 66 4.06 4.69 -4.16
C GLU A 66 3.53 5.89 -3.38
N GLN A 67 4.07 7.08 -3.63
CA GLN A 67 3.68 8.25 -2.85
C GLN A 67 2.19 8.61 -3.04
N ARG A 68 1.65 8.40 -4.25
CA ARG A 68 0.25 8.69 -4.55
C ARG A 68 -0.53 7.39 -4.69
N VAL A 69 -1.73 7.37 -4.11
CA VAL A 69 -2.65 6.24 -4.24
C VAL A 69 -3.03 5.93 -5.70
N ASP A 70 -3.00 6.95 -6.58
CA ASP A 70 -3.36 6.79 -7.99
C ASP A 70 -2.33 6.01 -8.80
N ASP A 71 -1.10 5.88 -8.29
CA ASP A 71 -0.01 5.14 -8.93
C ASP A 71 -0.04 3.64 -8.55
N VAL A 72 -0.76 3.29 -7.47
CA VAL A 72 -0.87 1.93 -6.94
C VAL A 72 -1.44 0.92 -7.95
N PRO A 73 -2.51 1.21 -8.73
CA PRO A 73 -3.04 0.24 -9.68
C PRO A 73 -2.00 -0.22 -10.72
N ALA A 74 -1.20 0.72 -11.24
CA ALA A 74 -0.14 0.41 -12.20
C ALA A 74 1.01 -0.37 -11.54
N ALA A 75 1.35 -0.05 -10.29
CA ALA A 75 2.35 -0.81 -9.52
C ALA A 75 1.90 -2.26 -9.28
N ILE A 76 0.63 -2.47 -8.93
CA ILE A 76 0.01 -3.80 -8.77
C ILE A 76 0.12 -4.62 -10.06
N LEU A 77 -0.30 -4.06 -11.20
CA LEU A 77 -0.32 -4.79 -12.48
C LEU A 77 1.07 -5.21 -12.97
N LYS A 78 2.13 -4.50 -12.57
CA LYS A 78 3.50 -4.86 -12.93
C LYS A 78 4.01 -6.12 -12.23
N VAL A 79 3.44 -6.49 -11.09
CA VAL A 79 3.98 -7.56 -10.23
C VAL A 79 3.01 -8.69 -9.93
N VAL A 80 1.70 -8.43 -10.06
CA VAL A 80 0.65 -9.43 -9.84
C VAL A 80 0.80 -10.58 -10.83
N ARG A 81 0.54 -11.80 -10.35
CA ARG A 81 0.58 -13.02 -11.15
C ARG A 81 -0.79 -13.69 -11.17
N ASP A 82 -0.97 -14.58 -12.14
CA ASP A 82 -2.17 -15.43 -12.16
C ASP A 82 -2.27 -16.24 -10.87
N GLY A 83 -3.48 -16.31 -10.31
CA GLY A 83 -3.74 -16.93 -9.01
C GLY A 83 -3.46 -16.06 -7.77
N ASP A 84 -2.89 -14.86 -7.91
CA ASP A 84 -2.69 -13.97 -6.77
C ASP A 84 -4.01 -13.36 -6.28
N VAL A 85 -4.15 -13.26 -4.95
CA VAL A 85 -5.19 -12.45 -4.31
C VAL A 85 -4.61 -11.09 -3.93
N VAL A 86 -5.26 -10.03 -4.40
CA VAL A 86 -4.94 -8.64 -4.07
C VAL A 86 -5.94 -8.11 -3.05
N ILE A 87 -5.43 -7.65 -1.90
CA ILE A 87 -6.24 -7.04 -0.84
C ILE A 87 -5.89 -5.56 -0.75
N THR A 88 -6.87 -4.69 -0.94
CA THR A 88 -6.72 -3.24 -0.68
C THR A 88 -7.16 -2.94 0.75
N LEU A 89 -6.25 -2.45 1.58
CA LEU A 89 -6.46 -2.15 2.99
C LEU A 89 -6.27 -0.66 3.27
N GLY A 90 -7.13 -0.12 4.13
CA GLY A 90 -7.05 1.25 4.59
C GLY A 90 -8.42 1.92 4.60
N ALA A 91 -8.41 3.20 4.94
CA ALA A 91 -9.58 4.07 4.84
C ALA A 91 -9.17 5.31 4.05
N GLY A 92 -10.12 5.90 3.31
CA GLY A 92 -9.84 7.02 2.42
C GLY A 92 -9.86 6.61 0.95
N SER A 93 -8.91 7.13 0.17
CA SER A 93 -8.91 6.99 -1.29
C SER A 93 -8.45 5.61 -1.79
N ILE A 94 -7.85 4.77 -0.96
CA ILE A 94 -7.47 3.39 -1.38
C ILE A 94 -8.67 2.56 -1.89
N GLY A 95 -9.90 2.90 -1.49
CA GLY A 95 -11.11 2.18 -1.92
C GLY A 95 -11.33 2.15 -3.44
N HIS A 96 -10.84 3.14 -4.19
CA HIS A 96 -10.95 3.15 -5.66
C HIS A 96 -9.89 2.31 -6.37
N VAL A 97 -8.86 1.83 -5.67
CA VAL A 97 -7.75 1.08 -6.28
C VAL A 97 -8.25 -0.23 -6.88
N ALA A 98 -9.12 -0.96 -6.17
CA ALA A 98 -9.61 -2.26 -6.63
C ALA A 98 -10.37 -2.16 -7.97
N SER A 99 -11.26 -1.16 -8.11
CA SER A 99 -11.96 -0.94 -9.38
C SER A 99 -10.99 -0.51 -10.48
N LYS A 100 -10.01 0.34 -10.17
CA LYS A 100 -9.04 0.83 -11.15
C LYS A 100 -8.12 -0.27 -11.69
N VAL A 101 -7.67 -1.19 -10.84
CA VAL A 101 -6.91 -2.38 -11.27
C VAL A 101 -7.73 -3.22 -12.25
N THR A 102 -9.02 -3.42 -11.96
CA THR A 102 -9.94 -4.19 -12.82
C THR A 102 -10.17 -3.49 -14.17
N GLU A 103 -10.28 -2.16 -14.19
CA GLU A 103 -10.40 -1.39 -15.43
C GLU A 103 -9.13 -1.46 -16.28
N LEU A 104 -7.96 -1.27 -15.67
CA LEU A 104 -6.68 -1.23 -16.39
C LEU A 104 -6.29 -2.61 -16.97
N SER A 105 -6.53 -3.69 -16.22
CA SER A 105 -6.25 -5.06 -16.71
C SER A 105 -7.05 -5.44 -17.96
N LYS A 106 -8.30 -4.97 -18.08
CA LYS A 106 -9.11 -5.16 -19.29
C LYS A 106 -8.54 -4.41 -20.49
N ASN A 107 -8.05 -3.19 -20.27
CA ASN A 107 -7.47 -2.37 -21.34
C ASN A 107 -6.12 -2.91 -21.85
N GLU A 108 -5.38 -3.67 -21.02
CA GLU A 108 -4.18 -4.39 -21.46
C GLU A 108 -4.54 -5.67 -22.24
N GLY A 109 -5.59 -6.38 -21.81
CA GLY A 109 -6.09 -7.56 -22.53
C GLY A 109 -6.64 -7.27 -23.93
N ASP A 110 -7.25 -6.11 -24.15
CA ASP A 110 -7.75 -5.68 -25.48
C ASP A 110 -6.63 -5.20 -26.44
N ARG A 111 -5.38 -5.09 -25.95
CA ARG A 111 -4.21 -4.67 -26.76
C ARG A 111 -3.27 -5.82 -27.12
N ALA A 112 -3.56 -7.04 -26.68
CA ALA A 112 -2.80 -8.26 -26.97
C ALA A 112 -3.52 -9.10 -28.05
#